data_AF-A0A7D6VRR9-F1
#
_entry.id   AF-A0A7D6VRR9-F1
#
_cell.length_a   1.000
_cell.length_b   1.000
_cell.length_c   1.000
_cell.angle_alpha   90.00
_cell.angle_beta   90.00
_cell.angle_gamma   90.00
#
_symmetry.space_group_name_H-M   'P 1'
#
loop_
_entity.id
_entity.type
_entity.pdbx_description
1 polymer ?
#
loop_
_entity_poly.entity_id
_entity_poly.type
_entity_poly.pdbx_seq_one_letter_code
_entity_poly.pdbx_strand_id
1 'polypeptide(L)'
;MCINISPTNENIGTEKFGDYIKKESILDRVEVQISAVAPYAMFKYIRYEYRNEEINYSDSFKAYKEQDSIIGNNVTNFLISNNLIILDSDILSIEVPEVTLELREENVTVYHCLFEDGY
;
A
#
# COMPACT_ATOMS: atom_id res chain seq x y z
N MET A 1 1.67 -13.09 -11.28
CA MET A 1 1.83 -12.40 -9.99
C MET A 1 3.16 -11.66 -10.03
N CYS A 2 3.15 -10.33 -10.01
CA CYS A 2 4.36 -9.51 -9.94
C CYS A 2 4.43 -8.91 -8.53
N ILE A 3 5.51 -9.18 -7.79
CA ILE A 3 5.76 -8.56 -6.49
C ILE A 3 6.74 -7.42 -6.76
N ASN A 4 6.29 -6.18 -6.62
CA ASN A 4 7.15 -5.00 -6.71
C ASN A 4 7.40 -4.47 -5.30
N ILE A 5 8.67 -4.33 -4.92
CA ILE A 5 9.14 -3.89 -3.59
C ILE A 5 9.79 -2.49 -3.71
N SER A 6 9.38 -1.69 -4.70
CA SER A 6 9.93 -0.34 -4.91
C SER A 6 9.15 0.72 -4.14
N PRO A 7 9.80 1.81 -3.69
CA PRO A 7 9.11 2.94 -3.06
C PRO A 7 8.06 3.53 -4.00
N THR A 8 6.91 3.87 -3.42
CA THR A 8 5.62 4.11 -4.09
C THR A 8 5.54 5.42 -4.89
N ASN A 9 6.54 6.32 -4.78
CA ASN A 9 6.44 7.71 -5.25
C ASN A 9 7.44 8.18 -6.32
N GLU A 10 8.38 7.35 -6.80
CA GLU A 10 9.24 7.74 -7.93
C GLU A 10 8.70 7.15 -9.23
N ASN A 11 8.04 7.98 -10.05
CA ASN A 11 7.57 7.69 -11.42
C ASN A 11 7.06 6.26 -11.61
N ILE A 12 5.77 6.04 -11.36
CA ILE A 12 5.02 4.76 -11.46
C ILE A 12 5.72 3.71 -12.36
N GLY A 13 6.62 2.95 -11.74
CA GLY A 13 7.36 1.84 -12.35
C GLY A 13 8.27 2.19 -13.53
N THR A 14 8.97 1.18 -14.02
CA THR A 14 9.78 1.28 -15.25
C THR A 14 8.90 1.62 -16.46
N GLU A 15 9.47 2.12 -17.56
CA GLU A 15 8.75 2.29 -18.83
C GLU A 15 7.93 1.05 -19.22
N LYS A 16 8.48 -0.15 -19.00
CA LYS A 16 7.79 -1.44 -19.24
C LYS A 16 6.52 -1.61 -18.40
N PHE A 17 6.49 -1.07 -17.19
CA PHE A 17 5.31 -1.08 -16.33
C PHE A 17 4.23 -0.15 -16.89
N GLY A 18 4.65 1.05 -17.33
CA GLY A 18 3.78 1.98 -18.03
C GLY A 18 3.19 1.36 -19.31
N ASP A 19 4.02 0.74 -20.13
CA ASP A 19 3.58 0.06 -21.36
C ASP A 19 2.63 -1.10 -21.07
N TYR A 20 2.86 -1.84 -20.00
CA TYR A 20 1.95 -2.88 -19.55
C TYR A 20 0.57 -2.32 -19.18
N ILE A 21 0.51 -1.26 -18.36
CA ILE A 21 -0.77 -0.66 -17.97
C ILE A 21 -1.50 -0.06 -19.19
N LYS A 22 -0.77 0.59 -20.10
CA LYS A 22 -1.33 1.09 -21.37
C LYS A 22 -1.97 -0.03 -22.20
N LYS A 23 -1.34 -1.21 -22.22
CA LYS A 23 -1.85 -2.39 -22.93
C LYS A 23 -3.06 -3.02 -22.25
N GLU A 24 -3.02 -3.20 -20.94
CA GLU A 24 -4.05 -3.92 -20.18
C GLU A 24 -5.19 -3.01 -19.68
N SER A 25 -5.05 -1.70 -19.82
CA SER A 25 -5.96 -0.62 -19.36
C SER A 25 -6.15 -0.52 -17.84
N ILE A 26 -6.25 -1.64 -17.12
CA ILE A 26 -6.44 -1.69 -15.67
C ILE A 26 -5.50 -2.74 -15.08
N LEU A 27 -4.83 -2.38 -13.98
CA LEU A 27 -4.07 -3.30 -13.15
C LEU A 27 -4.46 -3.10 -11.68
N ASP A 28 -5.03 -4.15 -11.09
CA ASP A 28 -5.31 -4.23 -9.66
C ASP A 28 -4.14 -4.94 -8.95
N ARG A 29 -3.68 -4.38 -7.82
CA ARG A 29 -2.59 -4.88 -6.99
C ARG A 29 -3.03 -4.95 -5.54
N VAL A 30 -2.58 -5.98 -4.82
CA VAL A 30 -2.55 -6.00 -3.35
C VAL A 30 -1.16 -5.57 -2.92
N GLU A 31 -1.07 -4.50 -2.14
CA GLU A 31 0.16 -4.07 -1.47
C GLU A 31 0.13 -4.52 -0.02
N VAL A 32 1.26 -5.02 0.44
CA VAL A 32 1.50 -5.37 1.84
C VAL A 32 2.70 -4.59 2.32
N GLN A 33 2.56 -3.88 3.43
CA GLN A 33 3.67 -3.26 4.12
C GLN A 33 3.84 -3.95 5.47
N ILE A 34 5.07 -4.31 5.80
CA ILE A 34 5.43 -4.93 7.07
C ILE A 34 6.37 -3.94 7.77
N SER A 35 6.04 -3.60 9.01
CA SER A 35 6.84 -2.66 9.78
C SER A 35 8.24 -3.23 10.04
N ALA A 36 9.26 -2.39 9.90
CA ALA A 36 10.64 -2.77 10.18
C ALA A 36 10.95 -2.83 11.69
N VAL A 37 10.11 -2.22 12.53
CA VAL A 37 10.41 -1.96 13.95
C VAL A 37 9.48 -2.70 14.92
N ALA A 38 8.41 -3.33 14.43
CA ALA A 38 7.41 -4.00 15.24
C ALA A 38 6.66 -5.06 14.42
N PRO A 39 5.96 -6.03 15.05
CA PRO A 39 5.25 -7.10 14.35
C PRO A 39 3.89 -6.63 13.79
N TYR A 40 3.88 -5.47 13.14
CA TYR A 40 2.70 -4.88 12.51
C TYR A 40 2.79 -4.97 11.00
N ALA A 41 1.65 -5.17 10.37
CA ALA A 41 1.50 -5.09 8.93
C ALA A 41 0.25 -4.30 8.58
N MET A 42 0.23 -3.76 7.37
CA MET A 42 -0.99 -3.27 6.74
C MET A 42 -1.04 -3.80 5.31
N PHE A 43 -2.24 -3.87 4.75
CA PHE A 43 -2.37 -4.12 3.32
C PHE A 43 -3.46 -3.23 2.72
N LYS A 44 -3.25 -2.81 1.49
CA LYS A 44 -4.19 -2.00 0.72
C LYS A 44 -4.28 -2.51 -0.71
N TYR A 45 -5.40 -2.21 -1.35
CA TYR A 45 -5.62 -2.47 -2.76
C TYR A 45 -5.24 -1.22 -3.53
N ILE A 46 -4.48 -1.40 -4.60
CA ILE A 46 -4.04 -0.34 -5.50
C ILE A 46 -4.59 -0.64 -6.89
N ARG A 47 -5.11 0.38 -7.55
CA ARG A 47 -5.51 0.32 -8.95
C ARG A 47 -4.72 1.32 -9.76
N TYR A 48 -4.10 0.81 -10.81
CA TYR A 48 -3.60 1.61 -11.93
C TYR A 48 -4.61 1.56 -13.08
N GLU A 49 -4.98 2.71 -13.62
CA GLU A 49 -5.91 2.82 -14.75
C GLU A 49 -5.33 3.75 -15.82
N TYR A 50 -5.17 3.23 -17.05
CA TYR A 50 -4.84 4.06 -18.20
C TYR A 50 -6.10 4.69 -18.78
N ARG A 51 -6.25 6.01 -18.61
CA ARG A 51 -7.40 6.79 -19.08
C ARG A 51 -6.97 8.19 -19.45
N ASN A 52 -7.50 8.72 -20.54
CA ASN A 52 -7.17 10.06 -21.06
C ASN A 52 -5.66 10.26 -21.32
N GLU A 53 -4.99 9.25 -21.88
CA GLU A 53 -3.54 9.24 -22.16
C GLU A 53 -2.64 9.30 -20.91
N GLU A 54 -3.22 9.13 -19.72
CA GLU A 54 -2.51 9.16 -18.44
C GLU A 54 -2.73 7.87 -17.64
N ILE A 55 -1.75 7.51 -16.82
CA ILE A 55 -1.87 6.41 -15.85
C ILE A 55 -2.29 7.02 -14.52
N ASN A 56 -3.49 6.67 -14.08
CA ASN A 56 -4.07 7.10 -12.82
C ASN A 56 -3.77 6.07 -11.73
N TYR A 57 -3.45 6.55 -10.53
CA TYR A 57 -3.26 5.74 -9.33
C TYR A 57 -4.42 5.99 -8.36
N SER A 58 -4.93 4.93 -7.77
CA SER A 58 -5.82 5.01 -6.61
C SER A 58 -5.51 3.88 -5.65
N ASP A 59 -5.74 4.11 -4.36
CA ASP A 59 -5.69 3.06 -3.36
C ASP A 59 -6.91 3.05 -2.45
N SER A 60 -7.11 1.90 -1.80
CA SER A 60 -8.29 1.62 -0.99
C SER A 60 -8.00 0.47 -0.03
N PHE A 61 -8.51 0.54 1.20
CA PHE A 61 -8.52 -0.60 2.13
C PHE A 61 -9.58 -1.66 1.78
N LYS A 62 -10.43 -1.37 0.78
CA LYS A 62 -11.45 -2.29 0.26
C LYS A 62 -11.06 -2.77 -1.14
N ALA A 63 -11.29 -4.05 -1.38
CA ALA A 63 -11.06 -4.69 -2.67
C ALA A 63 -11.89 -4.05 -3.79
N TYR A 64 -11.30 -3.89 -4.98
CA TYR A 64 -12.03 -3.38 -6.14
C TYR A 64 -12.89 -4.44 -6.82
N LYS A 65 -12.49 -5.72 -6.72
CA LYS A 65 -13.23 -6.88 -7.25
C LYS A 65 -13.26 -7.99 -6.20
N GLU A 66 -14.25 -8.88 -6.32
CA GLU A 66 -14.40 -10.04 -5.42
C GLU A 66 -13.15 -10.94 -5.44
N GLN A 67 -12.54 -11.14 -6.62
CA GLN A 67 -11.33 -11.95 -6.75
C GLN A 67 -10.14 -11.36 -5.97
N ASP A 68 -10.04 -10.03 -5.89
CA ASP A 68 -9.00 -9.36 -5.12
C ASP A 68 -9.19 -9.60 -3.61
N SER A 69 -10.45 -9.69 -3.16
CA SER A 69 -10.78 -10.03 -1.76
C SER A 69 -10.27 -11.43 -1.39
N ILE A 70 -10.34 -12.40 -2.31
CA ILE A 70 -9.79 -13.75 -2.07
C ILE A 70 -8.27 -13.67 -1.87
N ILE A 71 -7.57 -12.88 -2.71
CA ILE A 71 -6.12 -12.68 -2.58
C ILE A 71 -5.81 -11.97 -1.26
N GLY A 72 -6.53 -10.90 -0.93
CA GLY A 72 -6.35 -10.16 0.31
C GLY A 72 -6.58 -11.01 1.56
N ASN A 73 -7.59 -11.90 1.54
CA ASN A 73 -7.84 -12.84 2.63
C ASN A 73 -6.71 -13.86 2.78
N ASN A 74 -6.18 -14.38 1.67
CA ASN A 74 -5.05 -15.31 1.70
C ASN A 74 -3.79 -14.63 2.27
N VAL A 75 -3.51 -13.40 1.85
CA VAL A 75 -2.43 -12.57 2.38
C VAL A 75 -2.63 -12.31 3.87
N THR A 76 -3.83 -11.91 4.28
CA THR A 76 -4.19 -11.67 5.68
C THR A 76 -3.92 -12.89 6.55
N ASN A 77 -4.44 -14.05 6.13
CA ASN A 77 -4.24 -15.31 6.84
C ASN A 77 -2.76 -15.68 6.93
N PHE A 78 -1.99 -15.47 5.85
CA PHE A 78 -0.55 -15.69 5.85
C PHE A 78 0.16 -14.81 6.88
N LEU A 79 -0.13 -13.51 6.93
CA LEU A 79 0.49 -12.58 7.89
C LEU A 79 0.15 -12.95 9.34
N ILE A 80 -1.13 -13.24 9.62
CA ILE A 80 -1.59 -13.65 10.95
C ILE A 80 -0.91 -14.97 11.38
N SER A 81 -0.81 -15.94 10.47
CA SER A 81 -0.13 -17.22 10.76
C SER A 81 1.36 -17.07 11.08
N ASN A 82 1.96 -15.94 10.69
CA ASN A 82 3.35 -15.56 10.99
C ASN A 82 3.44 -14.55 12.15
N ASN A 83 2.41 -14.45 13.00
CA ASN A 83 2.36 -13.61 14.20
C ASN A 83 2.44 -12.09 13.92
N LEU A 84 2.00 -11.64 12.74
CA LEU A 84 1.85 -10.23 12.44
C LEU A 84 0.44 -9.75 12.79
N ILE A 85 0.36 -8.56 13.40
CA ILE A 85 -0.89 -7.87 13.69
C ILE A 85 -1.20 -6.94 12.52
N ILE A 86 -2.36 -7.13 11.90
CA ILE A 86 -2.80 -6.28 10.79
C ILE A 86 -3.53 -5.06 11.33
N LEU A 87 -3.08 -3.87 10.93
CA LEU A 87 -3.68 -2.59 11.29
C LEU A 87 -4.62 -2.10 10.19
N ASP A 88 -5.78 -1.59 10.58
CA ASP A 88 -6.76 -0.97 9.68
C ASP A 88 -6.55 0.54 9.56
N SER A 89 -7.30 1.17 8.64
CA SER A 89 -7.23 2.61 8.39
C SER A 89 -7.51 3.46 9.63
N ASP A 90 -8.38 2.97 10.52
CA ASP A 90 -8.82 3.73 11.68
C ASP A 90 -7.68 3.83 12.68
N ILE A 91 -6.91 2.76 12.88
CA ILE A 91 -5.71 2.78 13.71
C ILE A 91 -4.57 3.55 13.04
N LEU A 92 -4.34 3.32 11.75
CA LEU A 92 -3.22 3.93 11.01
C LEU A 92 -3.32 5.47 10.94
N SER A 93 -4.54 6.01 10.99
CA SER A 93 -4.81 7.46 10.93
C SER A 93 -4.72 8.17 12.27
N ILE A 94 -4.51 7.45 13.39
CA ILE A 94 -4.36 8.05 14.71
C ILE A 94 -3.09 8.89 14.75
N GLU A 95 -3.23 10.18 15.07
CA GLU A 95 -2.11 11.08 15.32
C GLU A 95 -1.38 10.70 16.62
N VAL A 96 -0.06 10.65 16.56
CA VAL A 96 0.81 10.37 17.70
C VAL A 96 1.36 11.70 18.22
N PRO A 97 0.93 12.15 19.41
CA PRO A 97 1.32 13.45 19.92
C PRO A 97 2.82 13.49 20.24
N GLU A 98 3.43 14.67 20.07
CA GLU A 98 4.81 14.97 20.46
C GLU A 98 5.87 14.11 19.75
N VAL A 99 5.55 13.53 18.59
CA VAL A 99 6.50 12.81 17.73
C VAL A 99 6.86 13.64 16.51
N THR A 100 8.15 13.64 16.17
CA THR A 100 8.71 14.21 14.93
C THR A 100 9.55 13.14 14.25
N LEU A 101 9.48 13.08 12.92
CA LEU A 101 10.23 12.17 12.06
C LEU A 101 11.15 12.98 11.13
N GLU A 102 12.12 12.33 10.51
CA GLU A 102 13.11 12.98 9.63
C GLU A 102 12.45 13.73 8.46
N LEU A 103 11.43 13.14 7.82
CA LEU A 103 10.71 13.75 6.71
C LEU A 103 9.37 14.41 7.12
N ARG A 104 8.97 14.34 8.39
CA ARG A 104 7.68 14.85 8.87
C ARG A 104 7.73 15.38 10.30
N GLU A 105 7.60 16.69 10.45
CA GLU A 105 7.67 17.38 11.74
C GLU A 105 6.31 17.53 12.44
N GLU A 106 5.19 17.45 11.73
CA GLU A 106 3.84 17.66 12.29
C GLU A 106 2.84 16.62 11.76
N ASN A 107 1.72 16.44 12.47
CA ASN A 107 0.64 15.49 12.11
C ASN A 107 1.17 14.07 11.87
N VAL A 108 2.13 13.63 12.69
CA VAL A 108 2.68 12.29 12.64
C VAL A 108 1.61 11.31 13.10
N THR A 109 1.41 10.22 12.37
CA THR A 109 0.39 9.21 12.69
C THR A 109 1.05 7.86 12.95
N VAL A 110 0.26 6.90 13.45
CA VAL A 110 0.69 5.50 13.63
C VAL A 110 1.26 4.93 12.34
N TYR A 111 0.66 5.26 11.19
CA TYR A 111 1.22 4.89 9.88
C TYR A 111 2.66 5.37 9.72
N HIS A 112 2.90 6.65 9.98
CA HIS A 112 4.22 7.24 9.77
C HIS A 112 5.29 6.64 10.69
N CYS A 113 4.92 6.36 11.93
CA CYS A 113 5.82 5.73 12.89
C CYS A 113 6.21 4.29 12.53
N LEU A 114 5.35 3.57 11.81
CA LEU A 114 5.52 2.12 11.58
C LEU A 114 6.00 1.76 10.17
N PHE A 115 5.70 2.57 9.16
CA PHE A 115 5.88 2.18 7.76
C PHE A 115 6.69 3.19 6.94
N GLU A 116 6.30 4.47 6.91
CA GLU A 116 6.99 5.49 6.10
C GLU A 116 6.79 6.91 6.63
N ASP A 117 7.84 7.69 6.67
CA ASP A 117 7.83 9.07 7.20
C ASP A 117 7.40 10.13 6.16
N GLY A 118 7.68 9.88 4.87
CA GLY A 118 7.61 10.89 3.80
C GLY A 118 6.34 10.93 2.93
N TYR A 119 5.32 10.11 3.19
CA TYR A 119 4.13 10.02 2.33
C TYR A 119 2.98 10.93 2.74
#